data_AF-A0AA93HLR7-F1
#
_entry.id   AF-A0AA93HLR7-F1
#
_cell.length_a   1.000
_cell.length_b   1.000
_cell.length_c   1.000
_cell.angle_alpha   90.00
_cell.angle_beta   90.00
_cell.angle_gamma   90.00
#
_symmetry.space_group_name_H-M   'P 1'
#
loop_
_entity.id
_entity.type
_entity.pdbx_description
1 polymer ?
#
loop_
_entity_poly.entity_id
_entity_poly.type
_entity_poly.pdbx_seq_one_letter_code
_entity_poly.pdbx_strand_id
1 'polypeptide(L)' 'MSHTVDLMRALGPGPVDRLWEAEKTGWRCFVMGHHRSAYRHGSRLRAAWQRGYDAASRSADPAALML' A
#
# COMPACT_ATOMS: atom_id res chain seq x y z
N MET A 1 -2.90 -16.45 -31.31
CA MET A 1 -4.12 -16.67 -30.50
C MET A 1 -4.34 -15.43 -29.68
N SER A 2 -5.29 -14.57 -30.07
CA SER A 2 -5.59 -13.34 -29.33
C SER A 2 -6.55 -13.72 -28.19
N HIS A 3 -6.09 -13.63 -26.94
CA HIS A 3 -6.97 -13.79 -25.79
C HIS A 3 -7.79 -12.51 -25.63
N THR A 4 -9.09 -12.57 -25.91
CA THR A 4 -10.02 -11.50 -25.58
C THR A 4 -10.10 -11.42 -24.05
N VAL A 5 -9.50 -10.37 -23.48
CA VAL A 5 -9.61 -10.08 -22.04
C VAL A 5 -10.96 -9.40 -21.82
N ASP A 6 -11.82 -10.05 -21.04
CA ASP A 6 -13.01 -9.41 -20.50
C ASP A 6 -12.58 -8.34 -19.48
N LEU A 7 -12.55 -7.10 -19.94
CA LEU A 7 -12.14 -5.94 -19.16
C LEU A 7 -13.01 -5.76 -17.91
N MET A 8 -14.30 -6.02 -17.98
CA MET A 8 -15.21 -5.84 -16.85
C MET A 8 -14.95 -6.88 -15.76
N ARG A 9 -14.60 -8.11 -16.15
CA ARG A 9 -14.16 -9.14 -15.21
C ARG A 9 -12.78 -8.81 -14.61
N ALA A 10 -11.88 -8.21 -15.37
CA ALA A 10 -10.56 -7.80 -14.88
C ALA A 10 -10.62 -6.60 -13.91
N LEU A 11 -11.58 -5.70 -14.11
CA LEU A 11 -11.83 -4.54 -13.23
C LEU A 11 -12.72 -4.88 -12.02
N GLY A 12 -13.30 -6.08 -11.97
CA GLY A 12 -14.05 -6.55 -10.81
C GLY A 12 -13.17 -6.63 -9.55
N PRO A 13 -13.78 -6.61 -8.35
CA PRO A 13 -13.03 -6.65 -7.10
C PRO A 13 -12.16 -7.92 -7.02
N GLY A 14 -10.86 -7.71 -7.12
CA GLY A 14 -9.86 -8.75 -6.96
C GLY A 14 -9.62 -9.10 -5.48
N PRO A 15 -8.89 -10.20 -5.22
CA PRO A 15 -8.44 -10.50 -3.87
C PRO A 15 -7.59 -9.34 -3.31
N VAL A 16 -7.78 -9.05 -2.02
CA VAL A 16 -7.02 -8.00 -1.33
C VAL A 16 -5.54 -8.39 -1.27
N ASP A 17 -4.69 -7.59 -1.91
CA ASP A 17 -3.24 -7.72 -1.77
C ASP A 17 -2.80 -7.16 -0.40
N ARG A 18 -2.49 -8.08 0.52
CA ARG A 18 -2.09 -7.72 1.88
C ARG A 18 -0.79 -6.93 1.96
N LEU A 19 0.12 -7.08 1.00
CA LEU A 19 1.36 -6.30 0.96
C LEU A 19 1.06 -4.87 0.53
N TRP A 20 0.19 -4.70 -0.47
CA TRP A 20 -0.28 -3.39 -0.89
C TRP A 20 -1.04 -2.67 0.22
N GLU A 21 -1.93 -3.36 0.94
CA GLU A 21 -2.62 -2.79 2.09
C GLU A 21 -1.63 -2.35 3.18
N ALA A 22 -0.61 -3.16 3.46
CA ALA A 22 0.41 -2.80 4.43
C ALA A 22 1.21 -1.55 4.02
N GLU A 23 1.56 -1.42 2.73
CA GLU A 23 2.20 -0.21 2.18
C GLU A 23 1.31 1.02 2.35
N LYS A 24 0.02 0.94 1.97
CA LYS A 24 -0.94 2.04 2.16
C LYS A 24 -1.08 2.42 3.64
N THR A 25 -1.13 1.44 4.54
CA THR A 25 -1.14 1.71 5.98
C THR A 25 0.13 2.42 6.43
N GLY A 26 1.30 2.06 5.89
CA GLY A 26 2.57 2.77 6.13
C GLY A 26 2.51 4.23 5.75
N TRP A 27 2.00 4.51 4.55
CA TRP A 27 1.81 5.87 4.06
C TRP A 27 0.89 6.69 4.98
N ARG A 28 -0.29 6.12 5.30
CA ARG A 28 -1.27 6.74 6.19
C ARG A 28 -0.70 7.04 7.58
N CYS A 29 0.11 6.12 8.11
CA CYS A 29 0.80 6.32 9.38
C CYS A 29 1.76 7.52 9.32
N PHE A 30 2.51 7.71 8.22
CA PHE A 30 3.36 8.89 8.07
C PHE A 30 2.53 10.19 8.06
N VAL A 31 1.50 10.24 7.21
CA VAL A 31 0.61 11.42 7.08
C VAL A 31 -0.03 11.79 8.43
N MET A 32 -0.44 10.78 9.22
CA MET A 32 -1.06 10.98 10.53
C MET A 32 -0.05 11.12 11.70
N GLY A 33 1.26 11.10 11.44
CA GLY A 33 2.28 11.24 12.50
C GLY A 33 2.48 10.00 13.38
N HIS A 34 2.02 8.83 12.95
CA HIS A 34 2.21 7.55 13.64
C HIS A 34 3.49 6.83 13.19
N HIS A 35 4.45 6.64 14.10
CA HIS A 35 5.76 6.05 13.78
C HIS A 35 5.86 4.52 14.04
N ARG A 36 4.77 3.87 14.46
CA ARG A 36 4.78 2.45 14.84
C ARG A 36 3.88 1.65 13.91
N SER A 37 4.38 0.51 13.42
CA SER A 37 3.54 -0.49 12.75
C SER A 37 3.09 -1.59 13.70
N ALA A 38 1.87 -2.07 13.44
CA ALA A 38 1.25 -3.21 14.13
C ALA A 38 1.74 -4.58 13.63
N TYR A 39 2.56 -4.63 12.57
CA TYR A 39 3.05 -5.90 12.01
C TYR A 39 4.24 -6.43 12.78
N ARG A 40 4.31 -7.77 12.92
CA ARG A 40 5.42 -8.47 13.56
C ARG A 40 6.76 -8.08 12.93
N HIS A 41 7.76 -7.83 13.77
CA HIS A 41 9.12 -7.55 13.33
C HIS A 41 9.67 -8.67 12.43
N GLY A 42 10.42 -8.31 11.39
CA GLY A 42 10.96 -9.23 10.37
C GLY A 42 9.93 -9.83 9.40
N SER A 43 8.64 -9.51 9.53
CA SER A 43 7.63 -10.00 8.58
C SER A 43 7.66 -9.25 7.25
N ARG A 44 7.21 -9.92 6.17
CA ARG A 44 7.03 -9.28 4.85
C ARG A 44 6.05 -8.11 4.90
N LEU A 45 5.02 -8.19 5.74
CA LEU A 45 4.05 -7.12 5.96
C LEU A 45 4.69 -5.92 6.66
N ARG A 46 5.58 -6.14 7.64
CA ARG A 46 6.35 -5.06 8.26
C ARG A 46 7.25 -4.36 7.25
N ALA A 47 7.93 -5.12 6.39
CA ALA A 47 8.76 -4.55 5.34
C ALA A 47 7.94 -3.73 4.32
N ALA A 48 6.77 -4.23 3.92
CA ALA A 48 5.84 -3.50 3.06
C ALA A 48 5.36 -2.20 3.71
N TRP A 49 4.93 -2.25 4.97
CA TRP A 49 4.58 -1.06 5.72
C TRP A 49 5.72 -0.03 5.78
N GLN A 50 6.95 -0.48 6.04
CA GLN A 50 8.11 0.42 6.10
C GLN A 50 8.35 1.10 4.76
N ARG A 51 8.23 0.38 3.63
CA ARG A 51 8.34 0.97 2.29
C ARG A 51 7.34 2.09 2.06
N GLY A 52 6.08 1.90 2.45
CA GLY A 52 5.04 2.92 2.32
C GLY A 52 5.31 4.15 3.20
N TYR A 53 5.78 3.93 4.43
CA TYR A 53 6.17 5.01 5.35
C TYR A 53 7.34 5.83 4.81
N ASP A 54 8.38 5.15 4.30
CA ASP A 54 9.58 5.78 3.74
C ASP A 54 9.30 6.46 2.39
N ALA A 55 8.32 5.98 1.63
CA ALA A 55 7.88 6.64 0.41
C ALA A 55 7.14 7.95 0.75
N ALA A 56 6.24 7.92 1.72
CA ALA A 56 5.51 9.10 2.18
C ALA A 56 6.47 10.18 2.73
N SER A 57 7.50 9.78 3.49
CA SER A 57 8.48 10.72 4.05
C SER A 57 9.34 11.44 3.01
N ARG A 58 9.47 10.87 1.81
CA ARG A 58 10.18 11.46 0.68
C ARG A 58 9.25 12.21 -0.28
N SER A 59 7.94 12.17 -0.06
CA SER A 59 6.97 12.87 -0.88
C SER A 59 6.93 14.36 -0.53
N ALA A 60 6.81 15.21 -1.55
CA ALA A 60 6.64 16.66 -1.36
C ALA A 60 5.26 17.00 -0.76
N ASP A 61 4.23 16.23 -1.09
CA ASP A 61 2.88 16.36 -0.55
C ASP A 61 2.24 14.98 -0.32
N PRO A 62 2.60 14.29 0.77
CA PRO A 62 2.06 12.96 1.05
C PRO A 62 0.59 12.96 1.43
N ALA A 63 0.04 14.09 1.91
CA ALA A 63 -1.36 14.19 2.26
C ALA A 63 -2.24 14.28 1.01
N ALA A 64 -1.86 15.06 -0.01
CA ALA A 64 -2.61 15.19 -1.25
C ALA A 64 -2.61 13.92 -2.11
N LEU A 65 -1.61 13.05 -1.96
CA LEU A 65 -1.49 11.78 -2.68
C LEU A 65 -2.14 10.59 -1.94
N MET A 66 -2.77 10.84 -0.79
CA MET A 66 -3.46 9.82 -0.02
C MET A 66 -4.87 9.59 -0.59
N LEU A 67 -5.07 8.46 -1.27
CA LEU A 67 -6.38 7.97 -1.73
C LEU A 67 -7.22 7.35 -0.60
#